data_AF-A0A963MGB2-F1
#
_entry.id   AF-A0A963MGB2-F1
#
_cell.length_a   1.000
_cell.length_b   1.000
_cell.length_c   1.000
_cell.angle_alpha   90.00
_cell.angle_beta   90.00
_cell.angle_gamma   90.00
#
_symmetry.space_group_name_H-M   'P 1'
#
loop_
_entity.id
_entity.type
_entity.pdbx_description
1 polymer ?
#
loop_
_entity_poly.entity_id
_entity_poly.type
_entity_poly.pdbx_seq_one_letter_code
_entity_poly.pdbx_strand_id
1 'polypeptide(L)'
;MNENPTRTVFFISDGTGITAETLGHSLLAQFPEMRFKQVRLPFVDSVTKARDCATRIRTAGKEDGARPIVINSLVEPDVVAALRHADALFLDLFERFIEPLENELGQRSTHTVGRFHGIADSLDYKDRIEAINFTLAHDDGVSHAELEAADVILVGVSRSGKTPTSL
;
A
#
# COMPACT_ATOMS: atom_id res chain seq x y z
N MET A 1 -0.41 -2.34 -36.99
CA MET A 1 -0.19 -2.91 -35.65
C MET A 1 -0.66 -1.85 -34.68
N ASN A 2 -1.88 -1.95 -34.16
CA ASN A 2 -2.42 -0.92 -33.27
C ASN A 2 -1.72 -1.09 -31.93
N GLU A 3 -0.75 -0.21 -31.63
CA GLU A 3 -0.22 -0.10 -30.29
C GLU A 3 -1.37 0.34 -29.38
N ASN A 4 -1.79 -0.53 -28.46
CA ASN A 4 -2.76 -0.13 -27.44
C ASN A 4 -2.12 1.03 -26.65
N PRO A 5 -2.70 2.25 -26.68
CA PRO A 5 -2.13 3.39 -25.98
C PRO A 5 -2.03 3.05 -24.50
N THR A 6 -0.85 3.26 -23.92
CA THR A 6 -0.58 2.94 -22.52
C THR A 6 -1.22 4.02 -21.66
N ARG A 7 -2.07 3.62 -20.70
CA ARG A 7 -2.76 4.55 -19.81
C ARG A 7 -2.10 4.59 -18.45
N THR A 8 -1.77 5.78 -17.94
CA THR A 8 -1.14 5.90 -16.63
C THR A 8 -2.15 5.72 -15.50
N VAL A 9 -1.77 4.89 -14.52
CA VAL A 9 -2.48 4.67 -13.26
C VAL A 9 -1.59 5.13 -12.11
N PHE A 10 -2.14 6.00 -11.26
CA PHE A 10 -1.46 6.53 -10.09
C PHE A 10 -1.98 5.87 -8.81
N PHE A 11 -1.08 5.39 -7.96
CA PHE A 11 -1.37 4.89 -6.62
C PHE A 11 -0.93 5.92 -5.59
N ILE A 12 -1.87 6.54 -4.89
CA ILE A 12 -1.62 7.72 -4.04
C ILE A 12 -2.01 7.42 -2.60
N SER A 13 -1.11 7.72 -1.66
CA SER A 13 -1.32 7.47 -0.23
C SER A 13 -0.60 8.51 0.61
N ASP A 14 -1.15 8.79 1.79
CA ASP A 14 -0.53 9.58 2.87
C ASP A 14 0.55 8.77 3.62
N GLY A 15 0.48 7.44 3.55
CA GLY A 15 1.51 6.51 4.04
C GLY A 15 2.36 5.93 2.91
N THR A 16 2.70 4.65 3.04
CA THR A 16 3.58 3.96 2.09
C THR A 16 2.93 3.73 0.72
N GLY A 17 1.61 3.65 0.60
CA GLY A 17 0.91 3.33 -0.65
C GLY A 17 0.83 1.85 -1.00
N ILE A 18 1.30 0.95 -0.14
CA ILE A 18 1.20 -0.51 -0.36
C ILE A 18 -0.26 -0.95 -0.51
N THR A 19 -1.17 -0.41 0.31
CA THR A 19 -2.60 -0.73 0.26
C THR A 19 -3.21 -0.35 -1.09
N ALA A 20 -2.96 0.89 -1.54
CA ALA A 20 -3.48 1.39 -2.81
C ALA A 20 -2.95 0.58 -4.01
N GLU A 21 -1.67 0.27 -3.98
CA GLU A 21 -0.99 -0.53 -5.00
C GLU A 21 -1.49 -1.97 -5.05
N THR A 22 -1.56 -2.66 -3.91
CA THR A 22 -1.97 -4.08 -3.84
C THR A 22 -3.41 -4.27 -4.34
N LEU A 23 -4.33 -3.44 -3.84
CA LEU A 23 -5.74 -3.54 -4.20
C LEU A 23 -5.93 -3.10 -5.66
N GLY A 24 -5.26 -2.02 -6.08
CA GLY A 24 -5.34 -1.54 -7.44
C GLY A 24 -4.73 -2.50 -8.47
N HIS A 25 -3.60 -3.16 -8.17
CA HIS A 25 -3.07 -4.24 -9.01
C HIS A 25 -4.09 -5.36 -9.21
N SER A 26 -4.77 -5.76 -8.13
CA SER A 26 -5.81 -6.80 -8.18
C SER A 26 -7.00 -6.39 -9.06
N LEU A 27 -7.39 -5.12 -9.03
CA LEU A 27 -8.45 -4.58 -9.88
C LEU A 27 -8.02 -4.49 -11.35
N LEU A 28 -6.81 -4.01 -11.63
CA LEU A 28 -6.29 -3.88 -13.00
C LEU A 28 -6.05 -5.23 -13.68
N ALA A 29 -5.73 -6.28 -12.91
CA ALA A 29 -5.56 -7.64 -13.42
C ALA A 29 -6.83 -8.19 -14.11
N GLN A 30 -8.01 -7.61 -13.85
CA GLN A 30 -9.26 -7.96 -14.53
C GLN A 30 -9.33 -7.45 -15.99
N PHE A 31 -8.32 -6.69 -16.44
CA PHE A 31 -8.24 -6.10 -17.78
C PHE A 31 -6.96 -6.53 -18.52
N PRO A 32 -6.79 -7.83 -18.84
CA PRO A 32 -5.53 -8.39 -19.35
C PRO A 32 -5.07 -7.84 -20.71
N GLU A 33 -6.00 -7.28 -21.50
CA GLU A 33 -5.70 -6.70 -22.82
C GLU A 33 -5.21 -5.24 -22.73
N MET A 34 -5.36 -4.60 -21.57
CA MET A 34 -4.99 -3.22 -21.35
C MET A 34 -3.53 -3.10 -20.88
N ARG A 35 -2.84 -2.07 -21.37
CA ARG A 35 -1.50 -1.71 -20.91
C ARG A 35 -1.58 -0.50 -19.99
N PHE A 36 -1.04 -0.66 -18.79
CA PHE A 36 -1.00 0.40 -17.78
C PHE A 36 0.43 0.80 -17.46
N LYS A 37 0.70 2.10 -17.45
CA LYS A 37 1.91 2.66 -16.85
C LYS A 37 1.60 2.96 -15.40
N GLN A 38 2.29 2.32 -14.48
CA GLN A 38 1.95 2.35 -13.07
C GLN A 38 2.90 3.27 -12.30
N VAL A 39 2.35 4.22 -11.53
CA VAL A 39 3.12 5.23 -10.80
C VAL A 39 2.66 5.29 -9.35
N ARG A 40 3.55 4.95 -8.42
CA ARG A 40 3.30 5.06 -6.98
C ARG A 40 3.78 6.41 -6.44
N LEU A 41 2.92 7.11 -5.71
CA LEU A 41 3.18 8.38 -5.06
C LEU A 41 2.85 8.27 -3.57
N PRO A 42 3.83 7.83 -2.75
CA PRO A 42 3.67 7.70 -1.31
C PRO A 42 3.82 9.04 -0.58
N PHE A 43 3.41 9.09 0.68
CA PHE A 43 3.59 10.22 1.60
C PHE A 43 3.00 11.55 1.10
N VAL A 44 1.85 11.50 0.42
CA VAL A 44 1.07 12.66 -0.01
C VAL A 44 0.16 13.10 1.14
N ASP A 45 0.77 13.74 2.14
CA ASP A 45 0.17 14.10 3.44
C ASP A 45 -0.14 15.60 3.58
N SER A 46 -0.01 16.37 2.50
CA SER A 46 -0.24 17.82 2.52
C SER A 46 -0.86 18.32 1.21
N VAL A 47 -1.59 19.43 1.32
CA VAL A 47 -2.22 20.12 0.18
C VAL A 47 -1.21 20.46 -0.91
N THR A 48 -0.01 20.89 -0.54
CA THR A 48 1.07 21.20 -1.49
C THR A 48 1.48 19.98 -2.28
N LYS A 49 1.78 18.86 -1.61
CA LYS A 49 2.14 17.60 -2.27
C LYS A 49 1.00 17.10 -3.17
N ALA A 50 -0.25 17.24 -2.75
CA ALA A 50 -1.42 16.85 -3.54
C ALA A 50 -1.55 17.69 -4.82
N ARG A 51 -1.26 19.00 -4.78
CA ARG A 51 -1.24 19.86 -5.97
C ARG A 51 -0.12 19.48 -6.94
N ASP A 52 1.04 19.13 -6.42
CA ASP A 52 2.15 18.63 -7.26
C ASP A 52 1.77 17.30 -7.93
N CYS A 53 1.10 16.41 -7.20
CA CYS A 53 0.56 15.17 -7.74
C CYS A 53 -0.49 15.45 -8.84
N ALA A 54 -1.43 16.37 -8.60
CA ALA A 54 -2.44 16.77 -9.59
C ALA A 54 -1.79 17.29 -10.89
N THR A 55 -0.68 18.03 -10.77
CA THR A 55 0.11 18.49 -11.92
C THR A 55 0.71 17.32 -12.68
N ARG A 56 1.35 16.36 -11.99
CA ARG A 56 1.91 15.15 -12.61
C ARG A 56 0.84 14.31 -13.32
N ILE A 57 -0.31 14.13 -12.69
CA ILE A 57 -1.45 13.41 -13.27
C ILE A 57 -1.87 14.06 -14.58
N ARG A 58 -2.05 15.39 -14.59
CA ARG A 58 -2.44 16.14 -15.78
C ARG A 58 -1.42 16.02 -16.91
N THR A 59 -0.13 16.08 -16.59
CA THR A 59 0.94 15.89 -17.58
C THR A 59 0.88 14.51 -18.19
N ALA A 60 0.75 13.44 -17.38
CA ALA A 60 0.60 12.08 -17.89
C ALA A 60 -0.63 11.92 -18.78
N GLY A 61 -1.77 12.53 -18.41
CA GLY A 61 -2.98 12.47 -19.25
C GLY A 61 -2.80 13.10 -20.63
N LYS A 62 -1.98 14.16 -20.72
CA LYS A 62 -1.62 14.79 -22.01
C LYS A 62 -0.66 13.92 -22.82
N GLU A 63 0.33 13.32 -22.16
CA GLU A 63 1.33 12.44 -22.79
C GLU A 63 0.69 11.14 -23.32
N ASP A 64 -0.20 10.53 -22.53
CA ASP A 64 -0.89 9.30 -22.88
C ASP A 64 -2.03 9.51 -23.89
N GLY A 65 -2.50 10.76 -24.05
CA GLY A 65 -3.70 11.08 -24.82
C GLY A 65 -4.99 10.48 -24.25
N ALA A 66 -4.98 10.07 -22.97
CA ALA A 66 -6.09 9.41 -22.29
C ALA A 66 -6.23 9.91 -20.85
N ARG A 67 -7.47 10.04 -20.36
CA ARG A 67 -7.73 10.48 -18.98
C ARG A 67 -7.05 9.52 -17.97
N PRO A 68 -6.16 9.95 -17.07
CA PRO A 68 -5.51 9.05 -16.12
C PRO A 68 -6.48 8.38 -15.15
N ILE A 69 -6.00 7.33 -14.48
CA ILE A 69 -6.70 6.69 -13.37
C ILE A 69 -5.90 6.96 -12.09
N VAL A 70 -6.59 7.32 -11.01
CA VAL A 70 -6.03 7.52 -9.69
C VAL A 70 -6.72 6.57 -8.73
N ILE A 71 -5.95 5.69 -8.10
CA ILE A 71 -6.38 4.82 -7.01
C ILE A 71 -5.72 5.36 -5.76
N ASN A 72 -6.52 5.82 -4.80
CA ASN A 72 -5.97 6.52 -3.63
C ASN A 72 -6.55 6.02 -2.31
N SER A 73 -5.74 6.17 -1.26
CA SER A 73 -6.08 5.87 0.13
C SER A 73 -5.91 7.12 1.00
N LEU A 74 -6.17 8.31 0.47
CA LEU A 74 -6.05 9.55 1.23
C LEU A 74 -7.23 9.66 2.20
N VAL A 75 -6.99 10.24 3.37
CA VAL A 75 -8.01 10.38 4.42
C VAL A 75 -8.36 11.85 4.67
N GLU A 76 -7.37 12.75 4.57
CA GLU A 76 -7.54 14.18 4.85
C GLU A 76 -8.35 14.89 3.74
N PRO A 77 -9.55 15.43 4.05
CA PRO A 77 -10.44 16.01 3.04
C PRO A 77 -9.79 17.12 2.20
N ASP A 78 -8.98 17.99 2.80
CA ASP A 78 -8.33 19.09 2.10
C ASP A 78 -7.27 18.58 1.11
N VAL A 79 -6.56 17.51 1.46
CA VAL A 79 -5.56 16.85 0.59
C VAL A 79 -6.28 16.16 -0.58
N VAL A 80 -7.38 15.46 -0.31
CA VAL A 80 -8.23 14.83 -1.34
C VAL A 80 -8.77 15.89 -2.30
N ALA A 81 -9.33 16.98 -1.79
CA ALA A 81 -9.87 18.07 -2.60
C ALA A 81 -8.79 18.69 -3.50
N ALA A 82 -7.60 18.93 -2.96
CA ALA A 82 -6.46 19.45 -3.72
C ALA A 82 -6.02 18.51 -4.86
N LEU A 83 -6.08 17.20 -4.64
CA LEU A 83 -5.75 16.19 -5.64
C LEU A 83 -6.81 16.11 -6.75
N ARG A 84 -8.11 16.24 -6.40
CA ARG A 84 -9.24 16.15 -7.33
C ARG A 84 -9.29 17.27 -8.39
N HIS A 85 -8.42 18.27 -8.31
CA HIS A 85 -8.25 19.29 -9.37
C HIS A 85 -7.60 18.76 -10.67
N ALA A 86 -7.15 17.50 -10.71
CA ALA A 86 -6.73 16.86 -11.95
C ALA A 86 -7.92 16.24 -12.70
N ASP A 87 -7.94 16.33 -14.04
CA ASP A 87 -8.89 15.58 -14.87
C ASP A 87 -8.45 14.10 -14.90
N ALA A 88 -8.98 13.31 -13.98
CA ALA A 88 -8.70 11.89 -13.83
C ALA A 88 -9.93 11.13 -13.33
N LEU A 89 -9.94 9.81 -13.53
CA LEU A 89 -10.85 8.93 -12.79
C LEU A 89 -10.30 8.73 -11.38
N PHE A 90 -11.02 9.17 -10.36
CA PHE A 90 -10.66 8.94 -8.96
C PHE A 90 -11.40 7.73 -8.41
N LEU A 91 -10.64 6.74 -7.96
CA LEU A 91 -11.10 5.60 -7.19
C LEU A 91 -10.55 5.77 -5.77
N ASP A 92 -11.41 6.22 -4.87
CA ASP A 92 -11.10 6.33 -3.45
C ASP A 92 -11.43 5.01 -2.77
N LEU A 93 -10.41 4.36 -2.21
CA LEU A 93 -10.56 3.06 -1.57
C LEU A 93 -11.38 3.15 -0.29
N PHE A 94 -11.29 4.27 0.44
CA PHE A 94 -12.00 4.40 1.70
C PHE A 94 -13.43 4.86 1.48
N GLU A 95 -13.65 5.87 0.62
CA GLU A 95 -15.00 6.39 0.34
C GLU A 95 -15.96 5.26 -0.10
N ARG A 96 -15.47 4.31 -0.91
CA ARG A 96 -16.31 3.26 -1.49
C ARG A 96 -16.63 2.10 -0.54
N PHE A 97 -15.81 1.86 0.48
CA PHE A 97 -15.97 0.72 1.39
C PHE A 97 -16.35 1.11 2.81
N ILE A 98 -16.09 2.36 3.23
CA ILE A 98 -16.44 2.82 4.58
C ILE A 98 -17.95 2.89 4.76
N GLU A 99 -18.70 3.51 3.85
CA GLU A 99 -20.16 3.70 4.02
C GLU A 99 -20.91 2.36 4.24
N PRO A 100 -20.66 1.29 3.44
CA PRO A 100 -21.25 -0.02 3.72
C PRO A 100 -20.89 -0.57 5.11
N LEU A 101 -19.64 -0.37 5.56
CA LEU A 101 -19.20 -0.82 6.88
C LEU A 101 -19.84 0.00 8.01
N GLU A 102 -20.00 1.32 7.84
CA GLU A 102 -20.69 2.16 8.82
C GLU A 102 -22.14 1.72 9.00
N ASN A 103 -22.81 1.39 7.90
CA ASN A 103 -24.18 0.90 7.91
C ASN A 103 -24.28 -0.46 8.60
N GLU A 104 -23.39 -1.40 8.30
CA GLU A 104 -23.39 -2.74 8.90
C GLU A 104 -23.01 -2.71 10.40
N LEU A 105 -22.04 -1.87 10.76
CA LEU A 105 -21.53 -1.76 12.14
C LEU A 105 -22.37 -0.83 13.02
N GLY A 106 -23.29 -0.06 12.43
CA GLY A 106 -24.08 0.95 13.15
C GLY A 106 -23.24 2.06 13.77
N GLN A 107 -22.02 2.28 13.29
CA GLN A 107 -21.05 3.23 13.82
C GLN A 107 -20.41 4.03 12.70
N ARG A 108 -20.33 5.35 12.85
CA ARG A 108 -19.58 6.20 11.93
C ARG A 108 -18.07 5.97 12.07
N SER A 109 -17.40 5.97 10.94
CA SER A 109 -15.96 6.02 10.85
C SER A 109 -15.45 7.27 11.54
N THR A 110 -14.36 7.10 12.27
CA THR A 110 -13.67 8.21 12.92
C THR A 110 -13.06 9.19 11.90
N HIS A 111 -12.96 8.83 10.61
CA HIS A 111 -12.30 9.60 9.54
C HIS A 111 -10.91 10.16 9.93
N THR A 112 -10.27 9.59 10.95
CA THR A 112 -9.10 10.20 11.58
C THR A 112 -7.84 9.76 10.85
N VAL A 113 -7.12 10.75 10.32
CA VAL A 113 -5.76 10.65 9.81
C VAL A 113 -4.86 9.92 10.81
N GLY A 114 -4.02 9.00 10.31
CA GLY A 114 -2.84 8.56 11.04
C GLY A 114 -3.01 7.41 12.04
N ARG A 115 -4.16 6.73 12.17
CA ARG A 115 -4.23 5.56 13.07
C ARG A 115 -3.43 4.33 12.60
N PHE A 116 -2.93 4.35 11.35
CA PHE A 116 -1.92 3.38 10.90
C PHE A 116 -0.53 3.62 11.52
N HIS A 117 -0.24 4.82 12.06
CA HIS A 117 1.01 5.09 12.79
C HIS A 117 0.98 4.55 14.23
N GLY A 118 -0.18 4.15 14.77
CA GLY A 118 -0.30 3.53 16.09
C GLY A 118 0.19 2.08 16.15
N ILE A 119 0.60 1.50 15.01
CA ILE A 119 1.16 0.15 14.96
C ILE A 119 2.52 0.09 15.65
N ALA A 120 3.33 1.16 15.60
CA ALA A 120 4.66 1.13 16.23
C ALA A 120 4.63 0.92 17.76
N ASP A 121 3.54 1.31 18.44
CA ASP A 121 3.33 1.09 19.87
C ASP A 121 2.45 -0.13 20.18
N SER A 122 1.94 -0.85 19.16
CA SER A 122 1.12 -2.03 19.38
C SER A 122 1.98 -3.18 19.92
N LEU A 123 1.41 -3.96 20.83
CA LEU A 123 2.04 -5.19 21.32
C LEU A 123 2.44 -6.10 20.14
N ASP A 124 1.55 -6.25 19.15
CA ASP A 124 1.81 -7.03 17.93
C ASP A 124 3.06 -6.57 17.16
N TYR A 125 3.35 -5.27 17.11
CA TYR A 125 4.58 -4.79 16.47
C TYR A 125 5.82 -5.11 17.30
N LYS A 126 5.73 -4.97 18.63
CA LYS A 126 6.84 -5.34 19.53
C LYS A 126 7.14 -6.83 19.45
N ASP A 127 6.10 -7.66 19.46
CA ASP A 127 6.21 -9.12 19.34
C ASP A 127 6.86 -9.51 18.00
N ARG A 128 6.51 -8.81 16.89
CA ARG A 128 7.18 -9.02 15.59
C ARG A 128 8.66 -8.63 15.61
N ILE A 129 9.01 -7.51 16.24
CA ILE A 129 10.41 -7.08 16.35
C ILE A 129 11.20 -8.07 17.20
N GLU A 130 10.61 -8.56 18.30
CA GLU A 130 11.19 -9.61 19.13
C GLU A 130 11.41 -10.90 18.33
N ALA A 131 10.41 -11.35 17.57
CA ALA A 131 10.52 -12.51 16.71
C ALA A 131 11.63 -12.37 15.65
N ILE A 132 11.76 -11.20 15.00
CA ILE A 132 12.84 -10.93 14.04
C ILE A 132 14.21 -10.99 14.73
N ASN A 133 14.34 -10.36 15.90
CA ASN A 133 15.59 -10.37 16.66
C ASN A 133 15.96 -11.79 17.11
N PHE A 134 14.97 -12.57 17.57
CA PHE A 134 15.14 -13.96 17.94
C PHE A 134 15.62 -14.79 16.74
N THR A 135 14.99 -14.66 15.57
CA THR A 135 15.44 -15.34 14.35
C THR A 135 16.86 -14.95 13.96
N LEU A 136 17.19 -13.65 13.93
CA LEU A 136 18.52 -13.18 13.54
C LEU A 136 19.63 -13.63 14.49
N ALA A 137 19.32 -13.76 15.79
CA ALA A 137 20.26 -14.25 16.79
C ALA A 137 20.56 -15.75 16.66
N HIS A 138 19.71 -16.52 15.95
CA HIS A 138 19.78 -17.99 15.88
C HIS A 138 19.96 -18.56 14.46
N ASP A 139 19.93 -17.73 13.40
CA ASP A 139 20.01 -18.17 11.98
C ASP A 139 21.31 -18.90 11.60
N ASP A 140 22.41 -18.65 12.31
CA ASP A 140 23.70 -19.30 12.05
C ASP A 140 23.84 -20.70 12.69
N GLY A 141 22.84 -21.14 13.47
CA GLY A 141 22.82 -22.44 14.14
C GLY A 141 23.96 -22.66 15.13
N VAL A 142 24.62 -21.57 15.58
CA VAL A 142 25.80 -21.64 16.45
C VAL A 142 25.42 -22.00 17.89
N SER A 143 24.17 -21.74 18.30
CA SER A 143 23.68 -22.00 19.65
C SER A 143 22.48 -22.94 19.68
N HIS A 144 22.48 -23.86 20.64
CA HIS A 144 21.31 -24.67 21.01
C HIS A 144 20.50 -24.01 22.14
N ALA A 145 20.98 -22.88 22.66
CA ALA A 145 20.26 -22.13 23.68
C ALA A 145 18.92 -21.66 23.11
N GLU A 146 17.90 -21.64 23.96
CA GLU A 146 16.60 -21.02 23.66
C GLU A 146 15.80 -21.67 22.51
N LEU A 147 16.25 -22.81 21.95
CA LEU A 147 15.46 -23.59 20.98
C LEU A 147 14.08 -24.00 21.51
N GLU A 148 13.98 -24.24 22.82
CA GLU A 148 12.74 -24.55 23.52
C GLU A 148 11.78 -23.35 23.65
N ALA A 149 12.27 -22.12 23.43
CA ALA A 149 11.46 -20.91 23.36
C ALA A 149 10.99 -20.58 21.94
N ALA A 150 11.42 -21.35 20.92
CA ALA A 150 11.02 -21.11 19.54
C ALA A 150 9.59 -21.61 19.26
N ASP A 151 8.75 -20.74 18.68
CA ASP A 151 7.41 -21.13 18.22
C ASP A 151 7.46 -22.10 17.02
N VAL A 152 8.47 -21.97 16.16
CA VAL A 152 8.66 -22.77 14.95
C VAL A 152 10.15 -23.07 14.76
N ILE A 153 10.50 -24.32 14.43
CA ILE A 153 11.88 -24.74 14.12
C ILE A 153 11.94 -25.22 12.66
N LEU A 154 12.77 -24.58 11.84
CA LEU A 154 12.99 -24.96 10.44
C LEU A 154 14.22 -25.88 10.30
N VAL A 155 13.99 -27.15 9.93
CA VAL A 155 15.07 -28.13 9.71
C VAL A 155 15.24 -28.42 8.22
N GLY A 156 16.47 -28.33 7.71
CA GLY A 156 16.75 -28.62 6.30
C GLY A 156 18.23 -28.50 5.94
N VAL A 157 18.63 -29.11 4.82
CA VAL A 157 20.01 -29.09 4.30
C VAL A 157 20.49 -27.67 3.97
N SER A 158 21.80 -27.47 3.85
CA SER A 158 22.37 -26.18 3.44
C SER A 158 21.74 -25.71 2.11
N ARG A 159 21.42 -24.40 2.02
CA ARG A 159 20.76 -23.74 0.87
C ARG A 159 19.32 -24.18 0.57
N SER A 160 18.59 -24.74 1.54
CA SER A 160 17.15 -25.05 1.41
C SER A 160 16.21 -23.86 1.66
N GLY A 161 16.72 -22.63 1.75
CA GLY A 161 15.89 -21.44 1.97
C GLY A 161 15.40 -21.23 3.42
N LYS A 162 16.05 -21.82 4.43
CA LYS A 162 15.68 -21.63 5.86
C LYS A 162 15.68 -20.14 6.26
N THR A 163 16.80 -19.47 6.08
CA THR A 163 17.01 -18.04 6.42
C THR A 163 15.94 -17.10 5.84
N PRO A 164 15.61 -17.13 4.53
CA PRO A 164 14.54 -16.27 4.01
C PRO A 164 13.12 -16.72 4.38
N THR A 165 12.94 -17.93 4.95
CA THR A 165 11.62 -18.40 5.41
C THR A 165 11.37 -18.05 6.87
N SER A 166 12.43 -17.92 7.68
CA SER A 166 12.35 -17.55 9.10
C SER A 166 12.21 -16.05 9.35
N LEU A 167 12.44 -15.22 8.33
CA LEU A 167 12.30 -13.75 8.34
C LEU A 167 11.04 -13.33 7.56
#